data_AF-A0A8J9X8S6-F1
#
_entry.id   AF-A0A8J9X8S6-F1
#
_cell.length_a   1.000
_cell.length_b   1.000
_cell.length_c   1.000
_cell.angle_alpha   90.00
_cell.angle_beta   90.00
_cell.angle_gamma   90.00
#
_symmetry.space_group_name_H-M   'P 1'
#
loop_
_entity.id
_entity.type
_entity.pdbx_description
1 polymer ?
#
loop_
_entity_poly.entity_id
_entity_poly.type
_entity_poly.pdbx_seq_one_letter_code
_entity_poly.pdbx_strand_id
1 'polypeptide(L)'
;MNPQASLQNVDDDGAPAPKSIRETSPTSNATTLDDDYVEIHDDVYNMFFLSNIGGQAFFYAAYVFFLKLTLYTFLVIDALDEESSEITDPKVLAAQFLMLPIAVAMQEDLIATYYLIANVKFEDSLTLANPGARKWKFHAANLARGIDGVYSLLVNFVILIKATAVLPMFLNFAALQFLQTIDNLALRLAEHGYVTERLELVAHNVKTARLPQKRNKFYRALDSIFFLTTFAFLLTAWAIISFAK
;
A
#
# COMPACT_ATOMS: atom_id res chain seq x y z
N MET A 1 -45.81 32.86 19.72
CA MET A 1 -46.30 31.81 20.64
C MET A 1 -45.09 30.99 21.06
N ASN A 2 -44.84 30.96 22.37
CA ASN A 2 -43.69 30.39 23.04
C ASN A 2 -44.20 29.19 23.86
N PRO A 3 -43.45 28.08 23.96
CA PRO A 3 -43.50 27.30 25.18
C PRO A 3 -42.09 27.06 25.72
N GLN A 4 -41.83 27.68 26.86
CA GLN A 4 -40.73 27.35 27.78
C GLN A 4 -40.97 25.96 28.36
N ALA A 5 -40.01 25.07 28.23
CA ALA A 5 -39.96 23.81 28.96
C ALA A 5 -39.07 23.99 30.20
N SER A 6 -39.71 23.86 31.36
CA SER A 6 -39.15 23.89 32.71
C SER A 6 -38.30 22.65 32.98
N LEU A 7 -37.01 22.85 33.30
CA LEU A 7 -36.15 21.81 33.86
C LEU A 7 -36.30 21.79 35.38
N GLN A 8 -36.82 20.68 35.90
CA GLN A 8 -36.88 20.34 37.31
C GLN A 8 -35.49 19.98 37.83
N ASN A 9 -35.07 20.66 38.90
CA ASN A 9 -33.99 20.24 39.77
C ASN A 9 -34.39 18.95 40.48
N VAL A 10 -33.60 17.90 40.30
CA VAL A 10 -33.65 16.69 41.11
C VAL A 10 -32.45 16.76 42.05
N ASP A 11 -32.76 16.88 43.34
CA ASP A 11 -31.83 16.72 44.45
C ASP A 11 -31.33 15.27 44.45
N ASP A 12 -30.02 15.08 44.31
CA ASP A 12 -29.38 13.76 44.42
C ASP A 12 -28.67 13.64 45.77
N ASP A 13 -29.14 12.65 46.53
CA ASP A 13 -28.79 12.33 47.89
C ASP A 13 -27.32 11.91 48.03
N GLY A 14 -26.70 12.36 49.11
CA GLY A 14 -25.32 12.06 49.46
C GLY A 14 -25.04 10.56 49.58
N ALA A 15 -24.28 10.03 48.63
CA ALA A 15 -23.65 8.72 48.74
C ALA A 15 -22.29 8.83 49.47
N PRO A 16 -21.98 7.94 50.42
CA PRO A 16 -20.71 7.93 51.13
C PRO A 16 -19.54 7.56 50.22
N ALA A 17 -18.45 8.31 50.36
CA ALA A 17 -17.24 8.17 49.56
C ALA A 17 -16.66 6.74 49.58
N PRO A 18 -16.32 6.15 48.41
CA PRO A 18 -15.68 4.85 48.35
C PRO A 18 -14.26 4.91 48.91
N LYS A 19 -13.94 3.98 49.82
CA LYS A 19 -12.60 3.77 50.36
C LYS A 19 -11.63 3.50 49.21
N SER A 20 -10.58 4.32 49.11
CA SER A 20 -9.51 4.17 48.13
C SER A 20 -8.86 2.79 48.23
N ILE A 21 -9.19 1.91 47.29
CA ILE A 21 -8.45 0.68 47.06
C ILE A 21 -7.09 1.11 46.52
N ARG A 22 -6.06 0.89 47.32
CA ARG A 22 -4.66 1.07 46.94
C ARG A 22 -4.36 0.05 45.84
N GLU A 23 -4.42 0.49 44.59
CA GLU A 23 -3.91 -0.25 43.44
C GLU A 23 -2.41 -0.49 43.66
N THR A 24 -2.06 -1.70 44.06
CA THR A 24 -0.70 -2.21 43.90
C THR A 24 -0.51 -2.43 42.40
N SER A 25 0.05 -1.44 41.73
CA SER A 25 0.43 -1.50 40.32
C SER A 25 1.29 -2.75 40.10
N PRO A 26 0.85 -3.72 39.28
CA PRO A 26 1.69 -4.85 38.91
C PRO A 26 2.86 -4.32 38.09
N THR A 27 4.07 -4.62 38.57
CA THR A 27 5.34 -4.24 37.99
C THR A 27 5.42 -4.74 36.54
N SER A 28 5.39 -3.78 35.62
CA SER A 28 5.68 -3.85 34.19
C SER A 28 6.85 -4.79 33.86
N ASN A 29 6.53 -5.99 33.36
CA ASN A 29 7.43 -6.90 32.65
C ASN A 29 6.84 -7.31 31.27
N ALA A 30 5.82 -6.59 30.78
CA ALA A 30 5.08 -6.93 29.56
C ALA A 30 5.69 -6.31 28.27
N THR A 31 6.85 -5.67 28.35
CA THR A 31 7.35 -4.76 27.31
C THR A 31 8.18 -5.44 26.20
N THR A 32 8.26 -6.76 26.11
CA THR A 32 9.14 -7.45 25.13
C THR A 32 8.42 -8.28 24.07
N LEU A 33 7.08 -8.38 24.10
CA LEU A 33 6.33 -9.19 23.11
C LEU A 33 5.81 -8.37 21.92
N ASP A 34 5.66 -7.05 22.08
CA ASP A 34 5.16 -6.19 21.00
C ASP A 34 6.21 -5.89 19.92
N ASP A 35 7.51 -6.05 20.22
CA ASP A 35 8.61 -5.76 19.27
C ASP A 35 8.73 -6.78 18.12
N ASP A 36 8.03 -7.92 18.20
CA ASP A 36 8.16 -9.02 17.22
C ASP A 36 7.10 -9.00 16.11
N TYR A 37 6.12 -8.10 16.16
CA TYR A 37 5.02 -8.01 15.21
C TYR A 37 5.07 -6.73 14.38
N VAL A 38 4.72 -6.85 13.10
CA VAL A 38 4.64 -5.73 12.17
C VAL A 38 3.23 -5.64 11.61
N GLU A 39 2.73 -4.41 11.50
CA GLU A 39 1.47 -4.09 10.84
C GLU A 39 1.57 -4.41 9.35
N ILE A 40 0.57 -5.09 8.82
CA ILE A 40 0.52 -5.37 7.39
C ILE A 40 0.19 -4.08 6.64
N HIS A 41 0.68 -3.96 5.41
CA HIS A 41 0.42 -2.77 4.59
C HIS A 41 -1.09 -2.59 4.35
N ASP A 42 -1.60 -1.37 4.47
CA ASP A 42 -3.02 -1.08 4.32
C ASP A 42 -3.42 -0.97 2.85
N ASP A 43 -3.60 -2.12 2.19
CA ASP A 43 -4.01 -2.19 0.79
C ASP A 43 -5.07 -3.26 0.49
N VAL A 44 -5.63 -3.17 -0.72
CA VAL A 44 -6.66 -4.08 -1.23
C VAL A 44 -6.14 -5.50 -1.45
N TYR A 45 -4.83 -5.70 -1.63
CA TYR A 45 -4.25 -7.04 -1.73
C TYR A 45 -4.31 -7.78 -0.40
N ASN A 46 -4.15 -7.07 0.72
CA ASN A 46 -4.35 -7.65 2.04
C ASN A 46 -5.83 -7.92 2.33
N MET A 47 -6.74 -7.12 1.75
CA MET A 47 -8.18 -7.45 1.74
C MET A 47 -8.46 -8.75 0.95
N PHE A 48 -7.82 -8.93 -0.20
CA PHE A 48 -7.85 -10.19 -0.95
C PHE A 48 -7.32 -11.35 -0.09
N PHE A 49 -6.22 -11.15 0.64
CA PHE A 49 -5.64 -12.15 1.53
C PHE A 49 -6.58 -12.59 2.67
N LEU A 50 -7.24 -11.65 3.37
CA LEU A 50 -8.08 -11.96 4.53
C LEU A 50 -9.50 -12.44 4.19
N SER A 51 -10.01 -12.11 3.00
CA SER A 51 -11.40 -12.41 2.60
C SER A 51 -11.73 -13.90 2.39
N ASN A 52 -13.00 -14.27 2.43
CA ASN A 52 -13.43 -15.61 1.98
C ASN A 52 -13.39 -15.70 0.44
N ILE A 53 -12.97 -16.84 -0.10
CA ILE A 53 -12.97 -17.09 -1.55
C ILE A 53 -14.40 -16.97 -2.09
N GLY A 54 -14.60 -16.16 -3.12
CA GLY A 54 -15.93 -15.87 -3.68
C GLY A 54 -16.80 -14.95 -2.82
N GLY A 55 -16.26 -14.43 -1.71
CA GLY A 55 -16.92 -13.39 -0.92
C GLY A 55 -16.87 -12.02 -1.61
N GLN A 56 -17.66 -11.08 -1.10
CA GLN A 56 -17.72 -9.72 -1.66
C GLN A 56 -16.34 -9.03 -1.66
N ALA A 57 -15.60 -9.12 -0.56
CA ALA A 57 -14.24 -8.56 -0.44
C ALA A 57 -13.24 -9.15 -1.44
N PHE A 58 -13.38 -10.44 -1.76
CA PHE A 58 -12.54 -11.10 -2.75
C PHE A 58 -12.76 -10.51 -4.15
N PHE A 59 -14.03 -10.38 -4.57
CA PHE A 59 -14.37 -9.80 -5.87
C PHE A 59 -14.08 -8.31 -5.96
N TYR A 60 -14.29 -7.56 -4.86
CA TYR A 60 -13.93 -6.15 -4.79
C TYR A 60 -12.42 -5.96 -5.00
N ALA A 61 -11.61 -6.76 -4.31
CA ALA A 61 -10.17 -6.68 -4.46
C ALA A 61 -9.67 -7.08 -5.85
N ALA A 62 -10.24 -8.15 -6.41
CA ALA A 62 -9.95 -8.55 -7.79
C ALA A 62 -10.34 -7.46 -8.80
N TYR A 63 -11.52 -6.84 -8.63
CA TYR A 63 -11.98 -5.74 -9.48
C TYR A 63 -11.00 -4.57 -9.46
N VAL A 64 -10.57 -4.10 -8.27
CA VAL A 64 -9.61 -2.99 -8.15
C VAL A 64 -8.27 -3.34 -8.81
N PHE A 65 -7.78 -4.56 -8.64
CA PHE A 65 -6.56 -5.02 -9.31
C PHE A 65 -6.68 -4.97 -10.84
N PHE A 66 -7.75 -5.54 -11.41
CA PHE A 66 -7.96 -5.50 -12.86
C PHE A 66 -8.23 -4.09 -13.38
N LEU A 67 -8.87 -3.23 -12.59
CA LEU A 67 -9.05 -1.81 -12.91
C LEU A 67 -7.69 -1.11 -13.03
N LYS A 68 -6.80 -1.25 -12.03
CA LYS A 68 -5.44 -0.69 -12.07
C LYS A 68 -4.68 -1.19 -13.31
N LEU A 69 -4.66 -2.50 -13.54
CA LEU A 69 -4.00 -3.07 -14.73
C LEU A 69 -4.56 -2.51 -16.03
N THR A 70 -5.88 -2.38 -16.16
CA THR A 70 -6.52 -1.83 -17.37
C THR A 70 -6.12 -0.38 -17.60
N LEU A 71 -6.11 0.45 -16.54
CA LEU A 71 -5.70 1.85 -16.63
C LEU A 71 -4.21 1.99 -17.02
N TYR A 72 -3.34 1.17 -16.43
CA TYR A 72 -1.93 1.12 -16.83
C TYR A 72 -1.76 0.68 -18.29
N THR A 73 -2.54 -0.29 -18.77
CA THR A 73 -2.52 -0.70 -20.18
C THR A 73 -2.92 0.45 -21.10
N PHE A 74 -3.96 1.23 -20.76
CA PHE A 74 -4.34 2.40 -21.55
C PHE A 74 -3.22 3.45 -21.60
N LEU A 75 -2.56 3.72 -20.47
CA LEU A 75 -1.43 4.65 -20.45
C LEU A 75 -0.24 4.18 -21.29
N VAL A 76 0.05 2.87 -21.29
CA VAL A 76 1.13 2.32 -22.12
C VAL A 76 0.77 2.43 -23.60
N ILE A 77 -0.46 2.11 -23.99
CA ILE A 77 -0.90 2.23 -25.39
C ILE A 77 -0.75 3.68 -25.85
N ASP A 78 -1.27 4.63 -25.08
CA ASP A 78 -1.18 6.06 -25.37
C ASP A 78 0.28 6.54 -25.49
N ALA A 79 1.15 6.12 -24.56
CA ALA A 79 2.58 6.47 -24.60
C ALA A 79 3.35 5.79 -25.74
N LEU A 80 2.88 4.65 -26.24
CA LEU A 80 3.49 3.95 -27.38
C LEU A 80 3.07 4.55 -28.73
N ASP A 81 1.83 5.05 -28.82
CA ASP A 81 1.29 5.71 -30.01
C ASP A 81 1.96 7.07 -30.26
N GLU A 82 2.51 7.72 -29.23
CA GLU A 82 3.28 8.95 -29.37
C GLU A 82 4.60 8.69 -30.13
N GLU A 83 4.75 9.31 -31.32
CA GLU A 83 5.95 9.20 -32.14
C GLU A 83 7.18 9.63 -31.35
N SER A 84 8.22 8.78 -31.32
CA SER A 84 9.44 9.12 -30.62
C SER A 84 10.17 10.24 -31.34
N SER A 85 10.04 11.46 -30.84
CA SER A 85 10.93 12.55 -31.22
C SER A 85 12.33 12.28 -30.66
N GLU A 86 13.37 12.54 -31.45
CA GLU A 86 14.74 12.44 -30.95
C GLU A 86 14.97 13.43 -29.81
N ILE A 87 15.34 12.90 -28.64
CA ILE A 87 15.64 13.71 -27.46
C ILE A 87 17.04 14.29 -27.66
N THR A 88 17.10 15.54 -28.08
CA THR A 88 18.37 16.26 -28.27
C THR A 88 18.62 17.32 -27.21
N ASP A 89 17.61 17.67 -26.38
CA ASP A 89 17.75 18.69 -25.35
C ASP A 89 18.45 18.12 -24.09
N PRO A 90 19.67 18.61 -23.74
CA PRO A 90 20.38 18.16 -22.54
C PRO A 90 19.60 18.39 -21.24
N LYS A 91 18.69 19.37 -21.20
CA LYS A 91 17.85 19.64 -20.02
C LYS A 91 16.87 18.51 -19.77
N VAL A 92 16.32 17.93 -20.84
CA VAL A 92 15.39 16.81 -20.75
C VAL A 92 16.13 15.56 -20.28
N LEU A 93 17.31 15.27 -20.83
CA LEU A 93 18.14 14.15 -20.37
C LEU A 93 18.54 14.28 -18.89
N ALA A 94 18.94 15.47 -18.45
CA ALA A 94 19.25 15.72 -17.05
C ALA A 94 18.03 15.51 -16.14
N ALA A 95 16.85 16.00 -16.57
CA ALA A 95 15.61 15.78 -15.84
C ALA A 95 15.25 14.28 -15.76
N GLN A 96 15.36 13.55 -16.88
CA GLN A 96 15.10 12.10 -16.90
C GLN A 96 15.99 11.34 -15.91
N PHE A 97 17.29 11.63 -15.92
CA PHE A 97 18.25 11.02 -15.00
C PHE A 97 17.88 11.27 -13.52
N LEU A 98 17.52 12.51 -13.18
CA LEU A 98 17.12 12.88 -11.82
C LEU A 98 15.77 12.26 -11.40
N MET A 99 14.89 11.99 -12.36
CA MET A 99 13.58 11.39 -12.12
C MET A 99 13.63 9.87 -11.94
N LEU A 100 14.67 9.16 -12.41
CA LEU A 100 14.82 7.71 -12.22
C LEU A 100 14.75 7.26 -10.73
N PRO A 101 15.52 7.83 -9.78
CA PRO A 101 15.42 7.40 -8.38
C PRO A 101 14.05 7.72 -7.79
N ILE A 102 13.44 8.84 -8.20
CA ILE A 102 12.08 9.22 -7.80
C ILE A 102 11.07 8.18 -8.33
N ALA A 103 11.21 7.76 -9.58
CA ALA A 103 10.35 6.78 -10.24
C ALA A 103 10.33 5.43 -9.51
N VAL A 104 11.48 4.98 -8.99
CA VAL A 104 11.59 3.75 -8.18
C VAL A 104 11.02 3.98 -6.78
N ALA A 105 11.35 5.11 -6.14
CA ALA A 105 10.91 5.41 -4.77
C ALA A 105 9.38 5.59 -4.66
N MET A 106 8.71 6.06 -5.73
CA MET A 106 7.25 6.20 -5.77
C MET A 106 6.51 4.86 -5.91
N GLN A 107 7.19 3.74 -6.19
CA GLN A 107 6.54 2.44 -6.31
C GLN A 107 6.21 1.82 -4.94
N GLU A 108 5.22 2.37 -4.24
CA GLU A 108 4.78 1.90 -2.92
C GLU A 108 4.50 0.40 -2.90
N ASP A 109 3.75 -0.11 -3.88
CA ASP A 109 3.39 -1.54 -4.00
C ASP A 109 4.62 -2.45 -4.16
N LEU A 110 5.61 -2.00 -4.92
CA LEU A 110 6.83 -2.77 -5.16
C LEU A 110 7.71 -2.80 -3.91
N ILE A 111 7.87 -1.65 -3.24
CA ILE A 111 8.63 -1.52 -2.00
C ILE A 111 7.98 -2.35 -0.89
N ALA A 112 6.65 -2.27 -0.74
CA ALA A 112 5.89 -3.08 0.20
C ALA A 112 6.07 -4.59 -0.10
N THR A 113 6.09 -4.98 -1.37
CA THR A 113 6.35 -6.37 -1.77
C THR A 113 7.75 -6.83 -1.36
N TYR A 114 8.79 -6.01 -1.60
CA TYR A 114 10.15 -6.32 -1.15
C TYR A 114 10.22 -6.48 0.36
N TYR A 115 9.61 -5.55 1.09
CA TYR A 115 9.54 -5.60 2.54
C TYR A 115 8.84 -6.88 3.04
N LEU A 116 7.68 -7.24 2.48
CA LEU A 116 6.92 -8.42 2.91
C LEU A 116 7.68 -9.72 2.62
N ILE A 117 8.32 -9.83 1.45
CA ILE A 117 9.14 -11.00 1.09
C ILE A 117 10.35 -11.12 2.03
N ALA A 118 11.04 -10.00 2.28
CA ALA A 118 12.23 -9.96 3.13
C ALA A 118 11.89 -10.21 4.59
N ASN A 119 10.93 -9.47 5.14
CA ASN A 119 10.82 -9.26 6.58
C ASN A 119 9.61 -9.94 7.23
N VAL A 120 8.61 -10.40 6.48
CA VAL A 120 7.36 -10.93 7.07
C VAL A 120 7.23 -12.43 6.88
N LYS A 121 6.74 -13.12 7.92
CA LYS A 121 6.44 -14.56 7.90
C LYS A 121 4.94 -14.78 8.09
N PHE A 122 4.37 -15.68 7.30
CA PHE A 122 2.99 -16.14 7.50
C PHE A 122 2.86 -16.93 8.82
N GLU A 123 1.81 -16.66 9.57
CA GLU A 123 1.50 -17.34 10.84
C GLU A 123 0.10 -17.96 10.80
N ASP A 124 -0.01 -19.21 11.27
CA ASP A 124 -1.27 -19.94 11.26
C ASP A 124 -2.31 -19.37 12.24
N SER A 125 -1.87 -18.65 13.29
CA SER A 125 -2.75 -17.97 14.25
C SER A 125 -3.65 -16.94 13.57
N LEU A 126 -3.19 -16.30 12.48
CA LEU A 126 -4.01 -15.37 11.71
C LEU A 126 -5.20 -16.05 11.04
N THR A 127 -5.09 -17.35 10.73
CA THR A 127 -6.19 -18.15 10.19
C THR A 127 -7.28 -18.40 11.23
N LEU A 128 -6.93 -18.41 12.53
CA LEU A 128 -7.91 -18.53 13.61
C LEU A 128 -8.74 -17.25 13.74
N ALA A 129 -8.11 -16.08 13.60
CA ALA A 129 -8.80 -14.79 13.61
C ALA A 129 -9.58 -14.53 12.31
N ASN A 130 -9.06 -14.98 11.17
CA ASN A 130 -9.63 -14.77 9.86
C ASN A 130 -9.72 -16.10 9.10
N PRO A 131 -10.85 -16.83 9.14
CA PRO A 131 -10.99 -18.14 8.49
C PRO A 131 -10.76 -18.15 6.97
N GLY A 132 -10.87 -16.97 6.33
CA GLY A 132 -10.57 -16.77 4.91
C GLY A 132 -9.08 -16.65 4.58
N ALA A 133 -8.22 -16.39 5.57
CA ALA A 133 -6.79 -16.27 5.40
C ALA A 133 -6.17 -17.65 5.19
N ARG A 134 -5.43 -17.82 4.09
CA ARG A 134 -4.69 -19.06 3.78
C ARG A 134 -3.30 -18.71 3.30
N LYS A 135 -2.32 -19.57 3.59
CA LYS A 135 -0.92 -19.37 3.20
C LYS A 135 -0.72 -19.10 1.70
N TRP A 136 -1.43 -19.82 0.83
CA TRP A 136 -1.32 -19.59 -0.61
C TRP A 136 -1.90 -18.22 -1.02
N LYS A 137 -2.94 -17.73 -0.34
CA LYS A 137 -3.52 -16.39 -0.58
C LYS A 137 -2.58 -15.29 -0.16
N PHE A 138 -1.84 -15.48 0.93
CA PHE A 138 -0.77 -14.57 1.33
C PHE A 138 0.27 -14.41 0.21
N HIS A 139 0.75 -15.53 -0.34
CA HIS A 139 1.70 -15.49 -1.45
C HIS A 139 1.07 -14.92 -2.74
N ALA A 140 -0.18 -15.25 -3.05
CA ALA A 140 -0.89 -14.73 -4.21
C ALA A 140 -1.13 -13.21 -4.12
N ALA A 141 -1.50 -12.70 -2.94
CA ALA A 141 -1.66 -11.27 -2.69
C ALA A 141 -0.33 -10.52 -2.88
N ASN A 142 0.76 -11.05 -2.32
CA ASN A 142 2.10 -10.47 -2.49
C ASN A 142 2.58 -10.54 -3.95
N LEU A 143 2.24 -11.61 -4.68
CA LEU A 143 2.54 -11.72 -6.10
C LEU A 143 1.74 -10.70 -6.92
N ALA A 144 0.44 -10.54 -6.63
CA ALA A 144 -0.40 -9.55 -7.31
C ALA A 144 0.09 -8.12 -7.08
N ARG A 145 0.44 -7.78 -5.82
CA ARG A 145 1.07 -6.50 -5.46
C ARG A 145 2.40 -6.29 -6.18
N GLY A 146 3.24 -7.32 -6.24
CA GLY A 146 4.50 -7.29 -6.96
C GLY A 146 4.33 -7.08 -8.46
N ILE A 147 3.35 -7.74 -9.08
CA ILE A 147 3.01 -7.56 -10.50
C ILE A 147 2.54 -6.13 -10.75
N ASP A 148 1.67 -5.59 -9.89
CA ASP A 148 1.20 -4.20 -10.01
C ASP A 148 2.34 -3.20 -9.90
N GLY A 149 3.18 -3.34 -8.88
CA GLY A 149 4.36 -2.48 -8.68
C GLY A 149 5.37 -2.55 -9.83
N VAL A 150 5.64 -3.75 -10.37
CA VAL A 150 6.52 -3.90 -11.55
C VAL A 150 5.87 -3.29 -12.80
N TYR A 151 4.57 -3.51 -13.01
CA TYR A 151 3.90 -3.00 -14.19
C TYR A 151 3.81 -1.46 -14.18
N SER A 152 3.45 -0.88 -13.03
CA SER A 152 3.46 0.57 -12.80
C SER A 152 4.85 1.17 -13.02
N LEU A 153 5.91 0.50 -12.55
CA LEU A 153 7.30 0.92 -12.79
C LEU A 153 7.65 0.91 -14.29
N LEU A 154 7.24 -0.11 -15.03
CA LEU A 154 7.46 -0.18 -16.48
C LEU A 154 6.70 0.93 -17.21
N VAL A 155 5.43 1.18 -16.87
CA VAL A 155 4.64 2.28 -17.44
C VAL A 155 5.33 3.62 -17.18
N ASN A 156 5.74 3.86 -15.93
CA ASN A 156 6.42 5.07 -15.53
C ASN A 156 7.74 5.26 -16.28
N PHE A 157 8.50 4.19 -16.45
CA PHE A 157 9.74 4.20 -17.22
C PHE A 157 9.49 4.53 -18.70
N VAL A 158 8.50 3.91 -19.35
CA VAL A 158 8.15 4.18 -20.76
C VAL A 158 7.74 5.64 -20.95
N ILE A 159 6.91 6.17 -20.08
CA ILE A 159 6.48 7.57 -20.10
C ILE A 159 7.68 8.51 -19.88
N LEU A 160 8.57 8.17 -18.95
CA LEU A 160 9.78 8.94 -18.67
C LEU A 160 10.69 9.06 -19.89
N ILE A 161 10.96 7.94 -20.59
CA ILE A 161 11.84 7.93 -21.77
C ILE A 161 11.20 8.59 -23.00
N LYS A 162 9.88 8.67 -23.06
CA LYS A 162 9.14 9.31 -24.17
C LYS A 162 8.99 10.82 -23.98
N ALA A 163 9.10 11.33 -22.76
CA ALA A 163 8.92 12.75 -22.48
C ALA A 163 9.96 13.62 -23.23
N THR A 164 9.47 14.52 -24.07
CA THR A 164 10.27 15.47 -24.87
C THR A 164 10.48 16.82 -24.17
N ALA A 165 9.79 17.05 -23.06
CA ALA A 165 9.89 18.27 -22.29
C ALA A 165 9.77 17.97 -20.78
N VAL A 166 10.40 18.82 -19.97
CA VAL A 166 10.49 18.65 -18.51
C VAL A 166 9.12 18.80 -17.84
N LEU A 167 8.31 19.78 -18.24
CA LEU A 167 7.02 20.03 -17.59
C LEU A 167 6.01 18.87 -17.80
N PRO A 168 5.78 18.36 -19.03
CA PRO A 168 4.95 17.17 -19.24
C PRO A 168 5.43 15.94 -18.46
N MET A 169 6.75 15.77 -18.31
CA MET A 169 7.31 14.67 -17.51
C MET A 169 6.80 14.71 -16.06
N PHE A 170 6.86 15.87 -15.39
CA PHE A 170 6.35 16.01 -14.03
C PHE A 170 4.83 15.82 -13.95
N LEU A 171 4.08 16.30 -14.94
CA LEU A 171 2.63 16.11 -15.00
C LEU A 171 2.25 14.63 -15.13
N ASN A 172 2.96 13.89 -15.99
CA ASN A 172 2.73 12.47 -16.16
C ASN A 172 3.08 11.68 -14.89
N PHE A 173 4.15 12.05 -14.17
CA PHE A 173 4.47 11.47 -12.87
C PHE A 173 3.39 11.72 -11.82
N ALA A 174 2.84 12.94 -11.76
CA ALA A 174 1.76 13.26 -10.85
C ALA A 174 0.49 12.44 -11.17
N ALA A 175 0.18 12.26 -12.46
CA ALA A 175 -0.92 11.40 -12.90
C ALA A 175 -0.68 9.93 -12.52
N LEU A 176 0.53 9.41 -12.73
CA LEU A 176 0.88 8.03 -12.33
C LEU A 176 0.79 7.81 -10.83
N GLN A 177 1.22 8.78 -10.00
CA GLN A 177 1.05 8.70 -8.55
C GLN A 177 -0.42 8.57 -8.18
N PHE A 178 -1.32 9.28 -8.86
CA PHE A 178 -2.75 9.12 -8.64
C PHE A 178 -3.21 7.68 -8.93
N LEU A 179 -2.80 7.09 -10.06
CA LEU A 179 -3.13 5.70 -10.38
C LEU A 179 -2.61 4.71 -9.34
N GLN A 180 -1.39 4.91 -8.85
CA GLN A 180 -0.79 4.07 -7.81
C GLN A 180 -1.62 4.07 -6.54
N THR A 181 -2.24 5.20 -6.17
CA THR A 181 -3.04 5.32 -4.93
C THR A 181 -4.45 4.73 -5.01
N ILE A 182 -4.90 4.22 -6.16
CA ILE A 182 -6.28 3.77 -6.38
C ILE A 182 -6.70 2.63 -5.43
N ASP A 183 -5.82 1.68 -5.17
CA ASP A 183 -6.09 0.58 -4.24
C ASP A 183 -6.16 1.05 -2.79
N ASN A 184 -5.20 1.85 -2.33
CA ASN A 184 -5.24 2.45 -0.99
C ASN A 184 -6.49 3.32 -0.81
N LEU A 185 -6.92 4.01 -1.87
CA LEU A 185 -8.20 4.73 -1.87
C LEU A 185 -9.39 3.77 -1.80
N ALA A 186 -9.39 2.70 -2.58
CA ALA A 186 -10.46 1.70 -2.59
C ALA A 186 -10.59 0.98 -1.25
N LEU A 187 -9.48 0.68 -0.56
CA LEU A 187 -9.50 0.16 0.81
C LEU A 187 -10.11 1.19 1.77
N ARG A 188 -9.67 2.46 1.72
CA ARG A 188 -10.22 3.53 2.58
C ARG A 188 -11.71 3.79 2.33
N LEU A 189 -12.19 3.63 1.10
CA LEU A 189 -13.62 3.72 0.79
C LEU A 189 -14.40 2.55 1.41
N ALA A 190 -13.85 1.34 1.36
CA ALA A 190 -14.43 0.18 2.03
C ALA A 190 -14.41 0.35 3.56
N GLU A 191 -13.30 0.80 4.14
CA GLU A 191 -13.10 1.04 5.58
C GLU A 191 -14.11 2.04 6.15
N HIS A 192 -14.47 3.09 5.42
CA HIS A 192 -15.46 4.07 5.87
C HIS A 192 -16.92 3.69 5.54
N GLY A 193 -17.18 2.46 5.08
CA GLY A 193 -18.53 1.98 4.82
C GLY A 193 -19.20 2.54 3.55
N TYR A 194 -18.47 3.24 2.67
CA TYR A 194 -19.05 3.81 1.44
C TYR A 194 -19.46 2.74 0.41
N VAL A 195 -18.92 1.52 0.50
CA VAL A 195 -19.21 0.44 -0.45
C VAL A 195 -20.26 -0.52 0.11
N THR A 196 -19.94 -1.28 1.16
CA THR A 196 -20.88 -2.07 1.97
C THR A 196 -20.32 -2.35 3.36
N GLU A 197 -21.20 -2.56 4.34
CA GLU A 197 -20.86 -2.95 5.72
C GLU A 197 -19.99 -4.23 5.79
N ARG A 198 -20.22 -5.19 4.88
CA ARG A 198 -19.40 -6.42 4.80
C ARG A 198 -17.95 -6.15 4.38
N LEU A 199 -17.74 -5.14 3.53
CA LEU A 199 -16.40 -4.74 3.10
C LEU A 199 -15.69 -3.94 4.18
N GLU A 200 -16.43 -3.09 4.89
CA GLU A 200 -15.95 -2.33 6.06
C GLU A 200 -15.36 -3.24 7.13
N LEU A 201 -16.07 -4.32 7.51
CA LEU A 201 -15.56 -5.30 8.47
C LEU A 201 -14.21 -5.89 8.04
N VAL A 202 -14.09 -6.30 6.77
CA VAL A 202 -12.85 -6.91 6.27
C VAL A 202 -11.74 -5.87 6.15
N ALA A 203 -12.04 -4.64 5.75
CA ALA A 203 -11.07 -3.55 5.69
C ALA A 203 -10.53 -3.20 7.10
N HIS A 204 -11.39 -3.20 8.12
CA HIS A 204 -10.96 -3.01 9.50
C HIS A 204 -10.07 -4.16 10.00
N ASN A 205 -10.34 -5.40 9.57
CA ASN A 205 -9.47 -6.54 9.84
C ASN A 205 -8.09 -6.42 9.17
N VAL A 206 -7.99 -5.78 8.00
CA VAL A 206 -6.68 -5.52 7.36
C VAL A 206 -5.83 -4.62 8.25
N LYS A 207 -6.40 -3.50 8.72
CA LYS A 207 -5.71 -2.50 9.54
C LYS A 207 -5.26 -3.01 10.90
N THR A 208 -6.01 -3.97 11.46
CA THR A 208 -5.71 -4.55 12.78
C THR A 208 -4.85 -5.81 12.69
N ALA A 209 -4.67 -6.37 11.50
CA ALA A 209 -3.86 -7.56 11.31
C ALA A 209 -2.37 -7.26 11.44
N ARG A 210 -1.70 -8.08 12.25
CA ARG A 210 -0.25 -8.04 12.45
C ARG A 210 0.35 -9.39 12.12
N LEU A 211 1.57 -9.39 11.60
CA LEU A 211 2.33 -10.59 11.25
C LEU A 211 3.70 -10.58 11.91
N PRO A 212 4.25 -11.74 12.28
CA PRO A 212 5.54 -11.83 12.94
C PRO A 212 6.68 -11.47 11.98
N GLN A 213 7.65 -10.72 12.49
CA GLN A 213 8.83 -10.30 11.75
C GLN A 213 9.89 -11.42 11.70
N LYS A 214 10.61 -11.49 10.58
CA LYS A 214 11.82 -12.31 10.43
C LYS A 214 13.01 -11.59 11.08
N ARG A 215 13.63 -12.23 12.06
CA ARG A 215 14.74 -11.66 12.85
C ARG A 215 16.12 -11.68 12.17
N ASN A 216 16.25 -12.31 11.00
CA ASN A 216 17.57 -12.55 10.39
C ASN A 216 18.08 -11.31 9.61
N LYS A 217 19.28 -10.83 9.96
CA LYS A 217 19.95 -9.67 9.36
C LYS A 217 20.11 -9.76 7.84
N PHE A 218 20.33 -10.96 7.30
CA PHE A 218 20.48 -11.15 5.85
C PHE A 218 19.19 -10.78 5.11
N TYR A 219 18.04 -11.21 5.63
CA TYR A 219 16.75 -10.90 5.02
C TYR A 219 16.43 -9.40 5.09
N ARG A 220 16.79 -8.74 6.19
CA ARG A 220 16.68 -7.28 6.31
C ARG A 220 17.56 -6.50 5.35
N ALA A 221 18.56 -7.12 4.72
CA ALA A 221 19.36 -6.49 3.67
C ALA A 221 18.78 -6.76 2.27
N LEU A 222 17.91 -7.76 2.11
CA LEU A 222 17.33 -8.12 0.81
C LEU A 222 16.43 -7.01 0.26
N ASP A 223 15.71 -6.28 1.11
CA ASP A 223 14.89 -5.14 0.66
C ASP A 223 15.74 -4.08 -0.06
N SER A 224 16.89 -3.75 0.51
CA SER A 224 17.85 -2.78 0.01
C SER A 224 18.54 -3.29 -1.25
N ILE A 225 18.85 -4.60 -1.30
CA ILE A 225 19.41 -5.24 -2.51
C ILE A 225 18.40 -5.21 -3.66
N PHE A 226 17.13 -5.53 -3.41
CA PHE A 226 16.08 -5.48 -4.44
C PHE A 226 15.85 -4.06 -4.95
N PHE A 227 15.82 -3.08 -4.04
CA PHE A 227 15.73 -1.66 -4.42
C PHE A 227 16.90 -1.23 -5.31
N LEU A 228 18.14 -1.48 -4.87
CA LEU A 228 19.35 -1.10 -5.60
C LEU A 228 19.46 -1.81 -6.95
N THR A 229 19.08 -3.09 -7.01
CA THR A 229 19.09 -3.88 -8.24
C THR A 229 18.08 -3.33 -9.25
N THR A 230 16.87 -2.99 -8.79
CA THR A 230 15.82 -2.38 -9.62
C THR A 230 16.25 -1.02 -10.16
N PHE A 231 16.83 -0.18 -9.30
CA PHE A 231 17.38 1.11 -9.72
C PHE A 231 18.52 0.97 -10.74
N ALA A 232 19.47 0.06 -10.49
CA ALA A 232 20.58 -0.20 -11.41
C ALA A 232 20.08 -0.72 -12.78
N PHE A 233 19.05 -1.57 -12.77
CA PHE A 233 18.42 -2.06 -13.99
C PHE A 233 17.81 -0.91 -14.81
N LEU A 234 17.00 -0.04 -14.21
CA LEU A 234 16.40 1.09 -14.91
C LEU A 234 17.44 2.11 -15.39
N LEU A 235 18.45 2.38 -14.57
CA LEU A 235 19.54 3.27 -14.95
C LEU A 235 20.30 2.74 -16.17
N THR A 236 20.56 1.44 -16.20
CA THR A 236 21.22 0.78 -17.34
C THR A 236 20.34 0.83 -18.58
N ALA A 237 19.05 0.51 -18.45
CA ALA A 237 18.10 0.58 -19.56
C ALA A 237 17.98 2.00 -20.13
N TRP A 238 17.87 3.00 -19.27
CA TRP A 238 17.81 4.42 -19.66
C TRP A 238 19.09 4.85 -20.40
N ALA A 239 20.27 4.48 -19.88
CA ALA A 239 21.54 4.82 -20.50
C ALA A 239 21.68 4.20 -21.89
N ILE A 240 21.30 2.93 -22.05
CA ILE A 240 21.30 2.26 -23.36
C ILE A 240 20.37 2.98 -24.33
N ILE A 241 19.13 3.26 -23.93
CA ILE A 241 18.14 3.89 -24.81
C ILE A 241 18.54 5.33 -25.19
N SER A 242 19.14 6.07 -24.27
CA SER A 242 19.48 7.48 -24.46
C SER A 242 20.77 7.72 -25.25
N PHE A 243 21.74 6.79 -25.20
CA PHE A 243 23.06 6.97 -25.82
C PHE A 243 23.39 5.97 -26.94
N ALA A 244 22.58 4.93 -27.16
CA ALA A 244 22.79 3.99 -28.27
C ALA A 244 22.12 4.43 -29.59
N LYS A 245 21.38 5.53 -29.57
CA LYS A 245 20.84 6.21 -30.75
C LYS A 245 21.78 7.34 -31.16
#